data_AF-A0AA35WIA4-F1
#
_entry.id   AF-A0AA35WIA4-F1
#
_cell.length_a   1.000
_cell.length_b   1.000
_cell.length_c   1.000
_cell.angle_alpha   90.00
_cell.angle_beta   90.00
_cell.angle_gamma   90.00
#
_symmetry.space_group_name_H-M   'P 1'
#
loop_
_entity.id
_entity.type
_entity.pdbx_description
1 polymer ?
#
loop_
_entity_poly.entity_id
_entity_poly.type
_entity_poly.pdbx_seq_one_letter_code
_entity_poly.pdbx_strand_id
1 'polypeptide(L)'
;MSGHQGSEETEVGNTEEISLQLSVPGVSRLEDVAYSKSVKFKGHQWRIMVVHREVNSKDVMGAYVQRVGSKSPPNQANWSVVLNASISLVNQLDSEKSYTKDFRHHYTRNSTDWGYSGFLRWREVLNPLRGFVKDDTILVRARLVYPGPDAHPDPAPSLSQSHSTQAPSSQLHTPQSHASSSLCRTSSSLSSCAGSSRVTQIPTSLFPPLSQLSSQDSMTETSSQLTPSSTSILPPEMASFLSCPHCNEQYEAEGQRSPNTLLCGHSFCLGCLERLLLKGEGGRHKLTCPTCTQEHSVDATGSSRPWFPNLSVAQLVTSVLSKAKHFCPIHQHDRNYYCFRDKTLVCIYCAYHGEHAGHHCQLVNEAKQTVRDELRPLRMRAQGRVAEAERRLQLMSDEGEAVRTQGLTSAKMVEEYFAGLEAALRKQRDLLLKDIHTHTGSLHSSIETQMK
;
A
#
# COMPACT_ATOMS: atom_id res chain seq x y z
N MET A 1 46.05 -40.31 17.43
CA MET A 1 46.42 -40.03 16.03
C MET A 1 45.16 -39.60 15.27
N SER A 2 45.27 -38.70 14.29
CA SER A 2 44.26 -38.38 13.24
C SER A 2 42.76 -38.40 13.63
N GLY A 3 42.02 -37.28 13.68
CA GLY A 3 42.29 -35.97 13.08
C GLY A 3 42.04 -36.00 11.57
N HIS A 4 40.85 -35.54 11.14
CA HIS A 4 40.54 -35.13 9.77
C HIS A 4 39.59 -33.93 9.85
N GLN A 5 40.12 -32.76 9.47
CA GLN A 5 39.35 -31.53 9.30
C GLN A 5 38.76 -31.53 7.90
N GLY A 6 37.45 -31.30 7.78
CA GLY A 6 36.84 -30.86 6.52
C GLY A 6 37.02 -29.36 6.41
N SER A 7 37.66 -28.91 5.33
CA SER A 7 38.10 -27.53 5.11
C SER A 7 36.98 -26.48 5.19
N GLU A 8 37.13 -25.51 6.09
CA GLU A 8 36.63 -24.17 5.84
C GLU A 8 37.44 -23.57 4.70
N GLU A 9 36.84 -23.49 3.50
CA GLU A 9 37.34 -22.59 2.46
C GLU A 9 37.13 -21.16 2.94
N THR A 10 38.19 -20.61 3.53
CA THR A 10 38.28 -19.18 3.82
C THR A 10 38.44 -18.46 2.49
N GLU A 11 37.34 -17.98 1.92
CA GLU A 11 37.39 -17.02 0.81
C GLU A 11 38.28 -15.85 1.23
N VAL A 12 39.45 -15.75 0.59
CA VAL A 12 40.36 -14.62 0.74
C VAL A 12 39.72 -13.45 0.02
N GLY A 13 38.79 -12.80 0.72
CA GLY A 13 38.17 -11.57 0.27
C GLY A 13 39.27 -10.55 -0.01
N ASN A 14 39.36 -10.13 -1.27
CA ASN A 14 40.24 -9.06 -1.72
C ASN A 14 40.14 -7.89 -0.73
N THR A 15 41.25 -7.28 -0.33
CA THR A 15 41.28 -6.24 0.73
C THR A 15 40.45 -4.99 0.41
N GLU A 16 39.85 -4.93 -0.78
CA GLU A 16 39.05 -3.85 -1.34
C GLU A 16 37.58 -4.23 -1.58
N GLU A 17 37.15 -5.47 -1.28
CA GLU A 17 35.77 -5.91 -1.48
C GLU A 17 35.26 -6.86 -0.38
N ILE A 18 33.96 -6.77 -0.05
CA ILE A 18 33.21 -7.84 0.63
C ILE A 18 31.84 -8.09 -0.02
N SER A 19 31.32 -9.30 0.18
CA SER A 19 29.91 -9.62 -0.07
C SER A 19 29.16 -9.92 1.24
N LEU A 20 27.91 -9.50 1.31
CA LEU A 20 26.96 -9.80 2.39
C LEU A 20 25.76 -10.55 1.80
N GLN A 21 25.13 -11.41 2.61
CA GLN A 21 23.90 -12.11 2.24
C GLN A 21 22.88 -12.05 3.39
N LEU A 22 21.62 -11.87 3.03
CA LEU A 22 20.45 -11.89 3.89
C LEU A 22 19.43 -12.88 3.32
N SER A 23 18.98 -13.82 4.16
CA SER A 23 17.80 -14.65 3.89
C SER A 23 16.64 -14.14 4.74
N VAL A 24 15.51 -13.82 4.11
CA VAL A 24 14.30 -13.35 4.80
C VAL A 24 13.19 -14.39 4.64
N PRO A 25 13.07 -15.36 5.57
CA PRO A 25 11.95 -16.29 5.61
C PRO A 25 10.69 -15.61 6.14
N GLY A 26 9.51 -16.08 5.74
CA GLY A 26 8.23 -15.48 6.12
C GLY A 26 7.94 -14.15 5.43
N VAL A 27 8.56 -13.89 4.26
CA VAL A 27 8.58 -12.57 3.61
C VAL A 27 7.18 -12.01 3.33
N SER A 28 6.19 -12.85 3.04
CA SER A 28 4.78 -12.44 2.86
C SER A 28 4.17 -11.74 4.08
N ARG A 29 4.79 -11.87 5.26
CA ARG A 29 4.36 -11.30 6.55
C ARG A 29 5.46 -10.44 7.20
N LEU A 30 6.38 -9.86 6.42
CA LEU A 30 7.39 -8.95 6.96
C LEU A 30 6.72 -7.62 7.37
N GLU A 31 6.53 -7.42 8.68
CA GLU A 31 5.87 -6.24 9.24
C GLU A 31 6.83 -5.05 9.45
N ASP A 32 8.06 -5.30 9.93
CA ASP A 32 9.04 -4.25 10.26
C ASP A 32 10.27 -4.24 9.31
N VAL A 33 11.37 -4.87 9.75
CA VAL A 33 12.70 -4.76 9.14
C VAL A 33 13.46 -6.08 9.28
N ALA A 34 14.01 -6.58 8.18
CA ALA A 34 14.95 -7.71 8.19
C ALA A 34 16.40 -7.22 8.05
N TYR A 35 17.30 -7.81 8.83
CA TYR A 35 18.73 -7.43 8.86
C TYR A 35 19.63 -8.64 8.62
N SER A 36 20.72 -8.47 7.86
CA SER A 36 21.79 -9.46 7.82
C SER A 36 22.61 -9.49 9.12
N LYS A 37 23.39 -10.57 9.30
CA LYS A 37 24.58 -10.51 10.17
C LYS A 37 25.49 -9.37 9.71
N SER A 38 26.19 -8.72 10.64
CA SER A 38 27.16 -7.68 10.29
C SER A 38 28.52 -8.27 9.90
N VAL A 39 29.16 -7.68 8.91
CA VAL A 39 30.51 -8.03 8.43
C VAL A 39 31.44 -6.84 8.66
N LYS A 40 32.67 -7.08 9.11
CA LYS A 40 33.67 -6.03 9.33
C LYS A 40 34.45 -5.76 8.04
N PHE A 41 34.40 -4.54 7.52
CA PHE A 41 35.12 -4.11 6.32
C PHE A 41 35.55 -2.65 6.43
N LYS A 42 36.80 -2.37 6.02
CA LYS A 42 37.47 -1.05 6.17
C LYS A 42 37.27 -0.42 7.55
N GLY A 43 37.45 -1.22 8.61
CA GLY A 43 37.32 -0.78 10.02
C GLY A 43 35.88 -0.59 10.52
N HIS A 44 34.87 -0.71 9.67
CA HIS A 44 33.46 -0.50 10.00
C HIS A 44 32.67 -1.83 9.95
N GLN A 45 31.54 -1.89 10.65
CA GLN A 45 30.61 -3.02 10.57
C GLN A 45 29.45 -2.68 9.63
N TRP A 46 29.18 -3.53 8.66
CA TRP A 46 28.17 -3.33 7.61
C TRP A 46 27.12 -4.44 7.66
N ARG A 47 25.86 -4.11 7.37
CA ARG A 47 24.77 -5.08 7.22
C ARG A 47 23.81 -4.65 6.10
N ILE A 48 23.11 -5.63 5.54
CA ILE A 48 21.93 -5.40 4.70
C ILE A 48 20.74 -5.10 5.62
N MET A 49 19.91 -4.14 5.22
CA MET A 49 18.62 -3.81 5.82
C MET A 49 17.54 -3.86 4.74
N VAL A 50 16.51 -4.68 4.93
CA VAL A 50 15.35 -4.80 4.04
C VAL A 50 14.11 -4.38 4.81
N VAL A 51 13.27 -3.57 4.18
CA VAL A 51 12.02 -3.05 4.76
C VAL A 51 10.86 -3.25 3.80
N HIS A 52 9.68 -3.46 4.35
CA HIS A 52 8.40 -3.38 3.63
C HIS A 52 7.80 -2.00 3.90
N ARG A 53 7.53 -1.19 2.86
CA ARG A 53 7.07 0.19 3.02
C ARG A 53 6.12 0.63 1.91
N GLU A 54 5.16 1.48 2.27
CA GLU A 54 4.32 2.18 1.30
C GLU A 54 4.91 3.57 0.98
N VAL A 55 5.41 3.75 -0.24
CA VAL A 55 6.02 5.01 -0.72
C VAL A 55 5.19 5.55 -1.88
N ASN A 56 4.67 6.78 -1.77
CA ASN A 56 3.79 7.41 -2.77
C ASN A 56 2.62 6.50 -3.20
N SER A 57 1.94 5.91 -2.22
CA SER A 57 0.84 4.94 -2.38
C SER A 57 1.20 3.70 -3.22
N LYS A 58 2.50 3.36 -3.29
CA LYS A 58 3.01 2.14 -3.89
C LYS A 58 3.65 1.28 -2.81
N ASP A 59 3.16 0.06 -2.72
CA ASP A 59 3.73 -0.97 -1.88
C ASP A 59 5.07 -1.49 -2.46
N VAL A 60 6.16 -1.26 -1.73
CA VAL A 60 7.55 -1.47 -2.19
C VAL A 60 8.43 -2.13 -1.13
N MET A 61 9.37 -2.93 -1.63
CA MET A 61 10.54 -3.36 -0.88
C MET A 61 11.55 -2.22 -0.89
N GLY A 62 11.98 -1.77 0.29
CA GLY A 62 13.19 -0.96 0.45
C GLY A 62 14.39 -1.85 0.77
N ALA A 63 15.57 -1.53 0.22
CA ALA A 63 16.79 -2.28 0.45
C ALA A 63 17.99 -1.35 0.59
N TYR A 64 18.77 -1.53 1.65
CA TYR A 64 19.82 -0.62 2.09
C TYR A 64 21.06 -1.36 2.60
N VAL A 65 22.20 -0.71 2.45
CA VAL A 65 23.45 -1.05 3.13
C VAL A 65 23.63 -0.06 4.28
N GLN A 66 23.72 -0.58 5.50
CA GLN A 66 23.82 0.20 6.74
C GLN A 66 25.11 -0.12 7.49
N ARG A 67 25.82 0.93 7.91
CA ARG A 67 26.86 0.83 8.93
C ARG A 67 26.21 0.66 10.30
N VAL A 68 26.59 -0.37 11.03
CA VAL A 68 26.23 -0.55 12.45
C VAL A 68 27.04 0.42 13.32
N GLY A 69 26.36 1.21 14.14
CA GLY A 69 26.98 2.11 15.11
C GLY A 69 27.73 1.34 16.21
N SER A 70 28.91 1.84 16.61
CA SER A 70 29.63 1.27 17.76
C SER A 70 29.12 1.90 19.07
N LYS A 71 29.03 1.12 20.15
CA LYS A 71 28.78 1.64 21.51
C LYS A 71 30.06 2.14 22.21
N SER A 72 31.04 2.64 21.46
CA SER A 72 32.38 3.01 21.98
C SER A 72 32.67 4.52 21.84
N PRO A 73 33.64 5.09 22.61
CA PRO A 73 33.64 6.51 23.03
C PRO A 73 33.78 7.57 21.91
N PRO A 74 33.54 8.87 22.20
CA PRO A 74 33.27 9.91 21.18
C PRO A 74 34.45 10.33 20.29
N ASN A 75 35.62 9.67 20.39
CA ASN A 75 36.86 10.06 19.70
C ASN A 75 36.94 9.60 18.23
N GLN A 76 35.82 9.20 17.61
CA GLN A 76 35.66 8.98 16.17
C GLN A 76 34.65 9.99 15.56
N ALA A 77 34.76 11.27 15.92
CA ALA A 77 33.79 12.28 15.51
C ALA A 77 33.67 12.47 13.98
N ASN A 78 34.78 12.30 13.25
CA ASN A 78 34.94 12.68 11.84
C ASN A 78 35.33 11.49 10.94
N TRP A 79 34.77 10.31 11.17
CA TRP A 79 34.94 9.20 10.20
C TRP A 79 34.17 9.49 8.91
N SER A 80 34.73 9.06 7.77
CA SER A 80 33.98 8.96 6.53
C SER A 80 34.56 7.86 5.64
N VAL A 81 33.73 7.24 4.81
CA VAL A 81 34.15 6.19 3.88
C VAL A 81 33.28 6.23 2.63
N VAL A 82 33.92 6.23 1.47
CA VAL A 82 33.23 6.10 0.17
C VAL A 82 33.21 4.61 -0.20
N LEU A 83 32.05 4.12 -0.61
CA LEU A 83 31.88 2.77 -1.14
C LEU A 83 31.15 2.80 -2.47
N ASN A 84 31.59 1.95 -3.40
CA ASN A 84 30.78 1.50 -4.53
C ASN A 84 30.05 0.23 -4.06
N ALA A 85 28.73 0.18 -4.19
CA ALA A 85 27.92 -0.89 -3.64
C ALA A 85 26.84 -1.35 -4.62
N SER A 86 26.69 -2.66 -4.74
CA SER A 86 25.60 -3.31 -5.46
C SER A 86 24.64 -3.93 -4.44
N ILE A 87 23.33 -3.76 -4.60
CA ILE A 87 22.32 -4.55 -3.88
C ILE A 87 21.58 -5.39 -4.92
N SER A 88 21.44 -6.70 -4.66
CA SER A 88 20.80 -7.67 -5.55
C SER A 88 19.70 -8.44 -4.82
N LEU A 89 18.47 -8.39 -5.33
CA LEU A 89 17.45 -9.39 -5.01
C LEU A 89 17.70 -10.61 -5.91
N VAL A 90 18.17 -11.69 -5.29
CA VAL A 90 18.59 -12.90 -6.00
C VAL A 90 17.37 -13.61 -6.56
N ASN A 91 17.43 -13.95 -7.85
CA ASN A 91 16.46 -14.84 -8.45
C ASN A 91 16.90 -16.29 -8.18
N GLN A 92 16.03 -17.04 -7.50
CA GLN A 92 16.29 -18.37 -6.97
C GLN A 92 15.96 -19.49 -7.97
N LEU A 93 15.46 -19.13 -9.16
CA LEU A 93 15.22 -20.05 -10.28
C LEU A 93 16.25 -19.89 -11.40
N ASP A 94 16.77 -18.68 -11.60
CA ASP A 94 17.72 -18.32 -12.66
C ASP A 94 18.60 -17.16 -12.19
N SER A 95 19.89 -17.40 -11.93
CA SER A 95 20.82 -16.42 -11.36
C SER A 95 20.93 -15.15 -12.19
N GLU A 96 20.89 -15.27 -13.52
CA GLU A 96 21.07 -14.17 -14.48
C GLU A 96 19.86 -13.23 -14.50
N LYS A 97 18.72 -13.67 -13.97
CA LYS A 97 17.50 -12.87 -13.78
C LYS A 97 17.43 -12.21 -12.39
N SER A 98 18.53 -12.20 -11.63
CA SER A 98 18.63 -11.45 -10.37
C SER A 98 18.51 -9.94 -10.61
N TYR A 99 17.81 -9.24 -9.73
CA TYR A 99 17.55 -7.81 -9.89
C TYR A 99 18.52 -6.99 -9.03
N THR A 100 19.49 -6.34 -9.70
CA THR A 100 20.58 -5.59 -9.07
C THR A 100 20.44 -4.09 -9.30
N LYS A 101 20.83 -3.28 -8.32
CA LYS A 101 21.09 -1.84 -8.48
C LYS A 101 22.41 -1.44 -7.82
N ASP A 102 23.16 -0.58 -8.50
CA ASP A 102 24.46 -0.09 -8.08
C ASP A 102 24.40 1.39 -7.66
N PHE A 103 25.15 1.74 -6.63
CA PHE A 103 25.35 3.11 -6.18
C PHE A 103 26.77 3.35 -5.66
N ARG A 104 27.22 4.60 -5.72
CA ARG A 104 28.39 5.09 -4.99
C ARG A 104 27.89 6.01 -3.89
N HIS A 105 28.33 5.80 -2.65
CA HIS A 105 27.88 6.63 -1.53
C HIS A 105 29.01 6.99 -0.55
N HIS A 106 28.92 8.19 0.02
CA HIS A 106 29.81 8.71 1.04
C HIS A 106 29.16 8.56 2.42
N TYR A 107 29.50 7.48 3.11
CA TYR A 107 29.02 7.22 4.45
C TYR A 107 29.75 8.11 5.46
N THR A 108 28.97 8.77 6.32
CA THR A 108 29.44 9.72 7.33
C THR A 108 28.62 9.57 8.61
N ARG A 109 28.97 10.30 9.67
CA ARG A 109 28.18 10.34 10.91
C ARG A 109 26.70 10.71 10.70
N ASN A 110 26.40 11.51 9.66
CA ASN A 110 25.04 11.98 9.34
C ASN A 110 24.38 11.15 8.22
N SER A 111 25.08 10.15 7.68
CA SER A 111 24.57 9.24 6.64
C SER A 111 25.18 7.85 6.88
N THR A 112 24.55 7.13 7.81
CA THR A 112 24.97 5.80 8.27
C THR A 112 24.45 4.66 7.40
N ASP A 113 23.45 4.91 6.57
CA ASP A 113 22.81 3.96 5.67
C ASP A 113 22.47 4.62 4.34
N TRP A 114 22.47 3.81 3.29
CA TRP A 114 22.12 4.24 1.93
C TRP A 114 21.61 3.06 1.10
N GLY A 115 20.80 3.35 0.09
CA GLY A 115 20.13 2.37 -0.74
C GLY A 115 18.85 2.96 -1.34
N TYR A 116 17.86 2.10 -1.58
CA TYR A 116 16.65 2.47 -2.30
C TYR A 116 15.42 2.25 -1.44
N SER A 117 14.64 3.32 -1.22
CA SER A 117 13.32 3.27 -0.58
C SER A 117 12.30 2.50 -1.42
N GLY A 118 12.37 2.62 -2.74
CA GLY A 118 11.69 1.77 -3.72
C GLY A 118 12.70 0.92 -4.50
N PHE A 119 13.14 -0.19 -3.92
CA PHE A 119 14.01 -1.15 -4.60
C PHE A 119 13.23 -1.88 -5.70
N LEU A 120 12.17 -2.61 -5.33
CA LEU A 120 11.24 -3.29 -6.24
C LEU A 120 9.81 -3.25 -5.66
N ARG A 121 8.75 -3.38 -6.47
CA ARG A 121 7.37 -3.43 -5.94
C ARG A 121 7.12 -4.71 -5.16
N TRP A 122 6.38 -4.63 -4.05
CA TRP A 122 6.15 -5.78 -3.18
C TRP A 122 5.46 -6.95 -3.90
N ARG A 123 4.42 -6.64 -4.70
CA ARG A 123 3.73 -7.60 -5.59
C ARG A 123 4.63 -8.27 -6.66
N GLU A 124 5.80 -7.71 -6.95
CA GLU A 124 6.77 -8.29 -7.89
C GLU A 124 7.78 -9.18 -7.17
N VAL A 125 8.17 -8.83 -5.94
CA VAL A 125 8.99 -9.65 -5.05
C VAL A 125 8.26 -10.95 -4.68
N LEU A 126 6.97 -10.84 -4.32
CA LEU A 126 6.15 -11.97 -3.88
C LEU A 126 5.58 -12.83 -5.02
N ASN A 127 5.87 -12.52 -6.28
CA ASN A 127 5.33 -13.31 -7.41
C ASN A 127 6.20 -14.56 -7.66
N PRO A 128 5.70 -15.80 -7.44
CA PRO A 128 6.49 -17.01 -7.60
C PRO A 128 7.01 -17.20 -9.04
N LEU A 129 6.26 -16.72 -10.04
CA LEU A 129 6.63 -16.81 -11.45
C LEU A 129 7.84 -15.94 -11.81
N ARG A 130 8.23 -14.98 -10.95
CA ARG A 130 9.44 -14.16 -11.14
C ARG A 130 10.68 -14.76 -10.51
N GLY A 131 10.56 -15.81 -9.68
CA GLY A 131 11.68 -16.53 -9.09
C GLY A 131 12.41 -15.83 -7.94
N PHE A 132 12.03 -14.61 -7.55
CA PHE A 132 12.66 -13.92 -6.41
C PHE A 132 12.31 -14.54 -5.06
N VAL A 133 11.09 -15.06 -4.92
CA VAL A 133 10.61 -15.77 -3.73
C VAL A 133 10.53 -17.27 -3.98
N LYS A 134 11.00 -18.05 -3.02
CA LYS A 134 10.88 -19.51 -2.95
C LYS A 134 10.58 -19.89 -1.50
N ASP A 135 9.60 -20.75 -1.26
CA ASP A 135 9.24 -21.23 0.09
C ASP A 135 9.05 -20.09 1.12
N ASP A 136 8.26 -19.06 0.73
CA ASP A 136 8.03 -17.81 1.48
C ASP A 136 9.32 -17.10 1.95
N THR A 137 10.41 -17.29 1.20
CA THR A 137 11.76 -16.80 1.52
C THR A 137 12.36 -16.04 0.33
N ILE A 138 12.94 -14.86 0.60
CA ILE A 138 13.78 -14.14 -0.38
C ILE A 138 15.26 -14.15 0.03
N LEU A 139 16.14 -14.07 -0.96
CA LEU A 139 17.57 -13.91 -0.79
C LEU A 139 18.01 -12.54 -1.32
N VAL A 140 18.68 -11.75 -0.48
CA VAL A 140 19.25 -10.45 -0.84
C VAL A 140 20.75 -10.49 -0.63
N ARG A 141 21.51 -10.08 -1.63
CA ARG A 141 22.97 -9.92 -1.56
C ARG A 141 23.34 -8.44 -1.64
N ALA A 142 24.45 -8.08 -1.03
CA ALA A 142 25.09 -6.79 -1.24
C ALA A 142 26.60 -6.96 -1.42
N ARG A 143 27.14 -6.39 -2.49
CA ARG A 143 28.57 -6.35 -2.79
C ARG A 143 29.09 -4.95 -2.46
N LEU A 144 30.11 -4.83 -1.62
CA LEU A 144 30.69 -3.54 -1.23
C LEU A 144 32.15 -3.49 -1.67
N VAL A 145 32.50 -2.52 -2.51
CA VAL A 145 33.84 -2.26 -3.03
C VAL A 145 34.32 -0.91 -2.50
N TYR A 146 35.54 -0.86 -1.99
CA TYR A 146 36.21 0.36 -1.55
C TYR A 146 37.15 0.87 -2.66
N PRO A 147 36.86 2.01 -3.30
CA PRO A 147 37.58 2.48 -4.50
C PRO A 147 38.94 3.14 -4.23
N GLY A 148 39.50 3.01 -3.01
CA GLY A 148 40.75 3.66 -2.61
C GLY A 148 40.57 5.06 -1.98
N PRO A 149 41.66 5.66 -1.47
CA PRO A 149 41.63 6.96 -0.80
C PRO A 149 41.56 8.15 -1.76
N ASP A 150 42.15 8.06 -2.95
CA ASP A 150 42.27 9.16 -3.92
C ASP A 150 41.03 9.31 -4.83
N ALA A 151 39.99 8.51 -4.59
CA ALA A 151 38.76 8.50 -5.36
C ALA A 151 37.89 9.73 -5.06
N HIS A 152 38.26 10.88 -5.60
CA HIS A 152 37.50 12.13 -5.57
C HIS A 152 36.02 11.93 -5.98
N PRO A 153 35.10 12.77 -5.48
CA PRO A 153 33.72 12.78 -5.96
C PRO A 153 33.67 13.37 -7.37
N ASP A 154 33.35 12.53 -8.36
CA ASP A 154 32.97 13.01 -9.69
C ASP A 154 31.75 13.94 -9.60
N PRO A 155 31.64 14.95 -10.48
CA PRO A 155 30.46 15.80 -10.53
C PRO A 155 29.21 14.95 -10.83
N ALA A 156 28.11 15.29 -10.15
CA ALA A 156 26.89 14.49 -10.17
C ALA A 156 26.37 14.24 -11.61
N PRO A 157 25.95 13.01 -11.94
CA PRO A 157 25.40 12.72 -13.25
C PRO A 157 24.12 13.53 -13.48
N SER A 158 23.99 14.08 -14.68
CA SER A 158 22.89 14.96 -15.08
C SER A 158 21.52 14.26 -14.99
N LEU A 159 20.64 14.82 -14.16
CA LEU A 159 19.17 14.71 -14.20
C LEU A 159 18.57 13.53 -14.97
N SER A 160 18.48 12.38 -14.31
CA SER A 160 17.36 11.45 -14.48
C SER A 160 16.60 11.35 -13.16
N GLN A 161 15.32 11.72 -13.15
CA GLN A 161 14.54 11.84 -11.91
C GLN A 161 14.26 10.47 -11.28
N SER A 162 14.97 10.14 -10.20
CA SER A 162 14.54 9.14 -9.23
C SER A 162 14.57 9.74 -7.83
N HIS A 163 13.39 9.89 -7.22
CA HIS A 163 13.25 10.48 -5.88
C HIS A 163 14.09 9.72 -4.85
N SER A 164 15.14 10.38 -4.36
CA SER A 164 15.90 9.94 -3.20
C SER A 164 15.23 10.49 -1.95
N THR A 165 15.00 9.65 -0.94
CA THR A 165 14.37 10.07 0.31
C THR A 165 15.17 9.49 1.47
N GLN A 166 15.76 10.36 2.28
CA GLN A 166 16.43 9.97 3.52
C GLN A 166 15.44 9.28 4.46
N ALA A 167 15.88 8.23 5.16
CA ALA A 167 15.11 7.68 6.26
C ALA A 167 15.21 8.62 7.48
N PRO A 168 14.11 8.85 8.23
CA PRO A 168 14.16 9.67 9.44
C PRO A 168 15.00 8.96 10.52
N SER A 169 15.87 9.73 11.17
CA SER A 169 16.73 9.23 12.26
C SER A 169 15.91 8.98 13.53
N SER A 170 15.75 7.71 13.92
CA SER A 170 15.07 7.31 15.14
C SER A 170 16.04 7.18 16.33
N GLN A 171 16.16 8.25 17.13
CA GLN A 171 16.67 8.12 18.50
C GLN A 171 15.51 7.82 19.45
N LEU A 172 15.41 6.58 19.94
CA LEU A 172 14.53 6.27 21.07
C LEU A 172 15.21 6.70 22.37
N HIS A 173 14.70 7.74 23.02
CA HIS A 173 14.91 7.98 24.43
C HIS A 173 14.05 7.01 25.26
N THR A 174 14.69 6.26 26.15
CA THR A 174 14.01 5.46 27.18
C THR A 174 13.74 6.32 28.43
N PRO A 175 12.50 6.42 28.93
CA PRO A 175 12.23 6.91 30.28
C PRO A 175 12.49 5.79 31.29
N GLN A 176 13.25 6.09 32.35
CA GLN A 176 13.31 5.24 33.55
C GLN A 176 12.03 5.43 34.37
N SER A 177 11.40 4.35 34.83
CA SER A 177 10.35 4.41 35.86
C SER A 177 10.91 3.85 37.18
N HIS A 178 11.09 4.73 38.16
CA HIS A 178 11.40 4.33 39.53
C HIS A 178 10.23 3.58 40.18
N ALA A 179 10.55 2.64 41.06
CA ALA A 179 9.57 1.85 41.79
C ALA A 179 8.85 2.66 42.89
N SER A 180 7.62 2.26 43.23
CA SER A 180 7.13 2.28 44.60
C SER A 180 6.03 1.23 44.81
N SER A 181 6.08 0.62 45.99
CA SER A 181 5.37 -0.59 46.41
C SER A 181 3.89 -0.43 46.72
N SER A 182 3.14 -1.52 46.59
CA SER A 182 2.06 -1.91 47.53
C SER A 182 1.99 -3.44 47.63
N LEU A 183 1.72 -3.95 48.84
CA LEU A 183 1.98 -5.34 49.24
C LEU A 183 0.72 -6.19 49.38
N CYS A 184 0.88 -7.51 49.13
CA CYS A 184 0.11 -8.63 49.73
C CYS A 184 -1.40 -8.75 49.37
N ARG A 185 -2.03 -9.94 49.38
CA ARG A 185 -1.79 -11.18 50.17
C ARG A 185 -2.52 -12.38 49.52
N THR A 186 -1.93 -13.60 49.54
CA THR A 186 -2.58 -14.97 49.61
C THR A 186 -3.75 -15.33 48.65
N SER A 187 -4.05 -16.57 48.20
CA SER A 187 -3.45 -17.92 48.06
C SER A 187 -4.52 -18.79 47.30
N SER A 188 -4.41 -20.06 46.89
CA SER A 188 -3.47 -21.17 47.16
C SER A 188 -3.35 -22.15 45.96
N SER A 189 -2.18 -22.81 45.88
CA SER A 189 -1.81 -24.15 45.37
C SER A 189 -2.83 -25.18 44.80
N LEU A 190 -2.42 -25.79 43.66
CA LEU A 190 -2.31 -27.26 43.36
C LEU A 190 -3.58 -28.15 43.46
N SER A 191 -3.89 -29.02 42.47
CA SER A 191 -3.09 -30.21 42.12
C SER A 191 -3.68 -31.03 40.94
N SER A 192 -2.91 -31.98 40.40
CA SER A 192 -3.26 -32.89 39.29
C SER A 192 -3.85 -34.23 39.75
N CYS A 193 -4.66 -34.87 38.90
CA CYS A 193 -4.71 -36.33 38.77
C CYS A 193 -5.33 -36.78 37.43
N ALA A 194 -4.79 -37.85 36.83
CA ALA A 194 -5.30 -38.50 35.63
C ALA A 194 -6.13 -39.75 35.98
N GLY A 195 -6.98 -40.23 35.08
CA GLY A 195 -7.77 -41.46 35.26
C GLY A 195 -8.46 -41.92 33.98
N SER A 196 -8.44 -43.22 33.70
CA SER A 196 -8.70 -43.80 32.36
C SER A 196 -10.10 -44.41 32.19
N SER A 197 -10.59 -44.36 30.93
CA SER A 197 -11.43 -45.36 30.24
C SER A 197 -12.74 -45.90 30.85
N ARG A 198 -13.84 -45.84 30.06
CA ARG A 198 -14.72 -47.00 29.84
C ARG A 198 -15.54 -46.91 28.55
N VAL A 199 -15.85 -48.08 27.99
CA VAL A 199 -16.58 -48.31 26.73
C VAL A 199 -17.94 -48.95 27.03
N THR A 200 -19.01 -48.42 26.43
CA THR A 200 -20.30 -49.10 26.10
C THR A 200 -21.05 -48.16 25.16
N GLN A 201 -21.18 -48.48 23.86
CA GLN A 201 -22.22 -49.30 23.21
C GLN A 201 -23.60 -48.62 23.04
N ILE A 202 -24.21 -48.93 21.89
CA ILE A 202 -25.33 -48.25 21.21
C ILE A 202 -26.70 -48.78 21.73
N PRO A 203 -27.79 -48.00 21.58
CA PRO A 203 -28.94 -48.56 20.84
C PRO A 203 -29.47 -47.65 19.71
N THR A 204 -30.06 -48.29 18.71
CA THR A 204 -30.57 -47.73 17.46
C THR A 204 -32.08 -47.46 17.54
N SER A 205 -32.58 -46.57 16.65
CA SER A 205 -34.00 -46.29 16.31
C SER A 205 -34.87 -45.68 17.44
N LEU A 206 -35.79 -44.74 17.15
CA LEU A 206 -37.04 -44.93 16.40
C LEU A 206 -37.58 -43.60 15.83
N PHE A 207 -38.22 -43.67 14.66
CA PHE A 207 -39.10 -42.60 14.14
C PHE A 207 -40.41 -42.52 14.93
N PRO A 208 -41.02 -41.32 15.06
CA PRO A 208 -42.47 -41.17 15.24
C PRO A 208 -43.17 -40.89 13.87
N PRO A 209 -44.39 -41.41 13.64
CA PRO A 209 -45.07 -41.33 12.34
C PRO A 209 -46.02 -40.11 12.19
N LEU A 210 -46.43 -39.87 10.94
CA LEU A 210 -47.47 -38.90 10.55
C LEU A 210 -48.86 -39.55 10.51
N SER A 211 -49.83 -38.98 11.23
CA SER A 211 -51.28 -39.06 10.91
C SER A 211 -52.03 -38.00 11.73
N GLN A 212 -52.43 -36.90 11.10
CA GLN A 212 -53.80 -36.63 10.62
C GLN A 212 -54.70 -35.95 11.65
N LEU A 213 -55.06 -34.70 11.37
CA LEU A 213 -56.42 -34.20 11.60
C LEU A 213 -56.82 -33.30 10.43
N SER A 214 -57.89 -33.68 9.75
CA SER A 214 -58.51 -32.92 8.66
C SER A 214 -59.72 -32.16 9.19
N SER A 215 -59.85 -30.89 8.84
CA SER A 215 -61.14 -30.22 8.71
C SER A 215 -61.12 -29.39 7.42
N GLN A 216 -62.11 -29.63 6.57
CA GLN A 216 -62.36 -28.85 5.36
C GLN A 216 -63.35 -27.74 5.70
N ASP A 217 -63.22 -26.59 5.06
CA ASP A 217 -64.38 -25.79 4.68
C ASP A 217 -64.16 -25.19 3.28
N SER A 218 -65.19 -25.36 2.46
CA SER A 218 -65.41 -24.82 1.11
C SER A 218 -66.50 -23.75 1.22
N MET A 219 -66.68 -22.73 0.38
CA MET A 219 -66.01 -22.20 -0.81
C MET A 219 -66.19 -20.66 -0.76
N THR A 220 -65.48 -19.86 -1.54
CA THR A 220 -66.05 -19.28 -2.79
C THR A 220 -64.96 -18.54 -3.56
N GLU A 221 -64.90 -18.76 -4.88
CA GLU A 221 -64.06 -17.94 -5.75
C GLU A 221 -64.64 -16.52 -5.88
N THR A 222 -63.77 -15.52 -5.87
CA THR A 222 -64.03 -14.27 -6.58
C THR A 222 -62.77 -13.91 -7.33
N SER A 223 -62.78 -14.14 -8.65
CA SER A 223 -61.68 -13.76 -9.52
C SER A 223 -61.41 -12.26 -9.41
N SER A 224 -60.17 -11.91 -9.06
CA SER A 224 -59.65 -10.55 -9.18
C SER A 224 -58.19 -10.64 -9.61
N GLN A 225 -57.93 -10.20 -10.82
CA GLN A 225 -56.61 -10.23 -11.43
C GLN A 225 -55.67 -9.31 -10.62
N LEU A 226 -54.68 -9.90 -9.95
CA LEU A 226 -53.53 -9.18 -9.45
C LEU A 226 -52.29 -9.79 -10.09
N THR A 227 -51.75 -9.07 -11.07
CA THR A 227 -50.40 -9.30 -11.56
C THR A 227 -49.42 -9.10 -10.40
N PRO A 228 -48.48 -10.03 -10.15
CA PRO A 228 -47.45 -9.83 -9.13
C PRO A 228 -46.45 -8.79 -9.66
N SER A 229 -46.75 -7.52 -9.41
CA SER A 229 -45.89 -6.39 -9.76
C SER A 229 -44.51 -6.58 -9.12
N SER A 230 -43.47 -6.51 -9.95
CA SER A 230 -42.08 -6.81 -9.61
C SER A 230 -41.46 -5.82 -8.63
N THR A 231 -41.81 -5.88 -7.36
CA THR A 231 -41.17 -5.08 -6.32
C THR A 231 -39.86 -5.74 -5.88
N SER A 232 -38.74 -5.10 -6.19
CA SER A 232 -37.40 -5.52 -5.76
C SER A 232 -37.28 -5.46 -4.23
N ILE A 233 -36.69 -6.49 -3.62
CA ILE A 233 -36.57 -6.65 -2.15
C ILE A 233 -35.34 -5.89 -1.60
N LEU A 234 -34.59 -5.20 -2.47
CA LEU A 234 -33.37 -4.48 -2.11
C LEU A 234 -33.63 -3.19 -1.31
N PRO A 235 -32.86 -2.92 -0.24
CA PRO A 235 -32.77 -1.59 0.33
C PRO A 235 -32.35 -0.55 -0.74
N PRO A 236 -32.92 0.66 -0.76
CA PRO A 236 -32.69 1.63 -1.83
C PRO A 236 -31.22 2.06 -1.99
N GLU A 237 -30.44 2.10 -0.90
CA GLU A 237 -28.98 2.31 -0.98
C GLU A 237 -28.31 1.24 -1.85
N MET A 238 -28.63 -0.04 -1.64
CA MET A 238 -28.04 -1.16 -2.39
C MET A 238 -28.47 -1.21 -3.85
N ALA A 239 -29.69 -0.75 -4.17
CA ALA A 239 -30.17 -0.67 -5.55
C ALA A 239 -29.35 0.32 -6.41
N SER A 240 -28.87 1.40 -5.82
CA SER A 240 -28.02 2.38 -6.51
C SER A 240 -26.68 1.78 -6.96
N PHE A 241 -26.04 0.96 -6.12
CA PHE A 241 -24.76 0.31 -6.42
C PHE A 241 -24.87 -0.81 -7.47
N LEU A 242 -26.08 -1.34 -7.71
CA LEU A 242 -26.34 -2.37 -8.73
C LEU A 242 -26.95 -1.82 -10.02
N SER A 243 -26.80 -0.51 -10.26
CA SER A 243 -27.28 0.19 -11.46
C SER A 243 -26.14 0.90 -12.19
N CYS A 244 -26.25 1.04 -13.51
CA CYS A 244 -25.28 1.73 -14.35
C CYS A 244 -25.45 3.26 -14.25
N PRO A 245 -24.48 4.03 -13.71
CA PRO A 245 -24.64 5.46 -13.46
C PRO A 245 -24.71 6.34 -14.73
N HIS A 246 -24.53 5.77 -15.93
CA HIS A 246 -24.69 6.50 -17.19
C HIS A 246 -26.11 6.40 -17.77
N CYS A 247 -26.83 5.30 -17.53
CA CYS A 247 -28.19 5.10 -18.07
C CYS A 247 -29.26 4.86 -16.99
N ASN A 248 -28.86 4.77 -15.71
CA ASN A 248 -29.68 4.51 -14.55
C ASN A 248 -30.51 3.21 -14.63
N GLU A 249 -30.06 2.26 -15.44
CA GLU A 249 -30.66 0.94 -15.56
C GLU A 249 -29.86 -0.09 -14.75
N GLN A 250 -30.57 -1.07 -14.19
CA GLN A 250 -30.01 -2.13 -13.38
C GLN A 250 -29.00 -2.97 -14.20
N TYR A 251 -27.95 -3.45 -13.54
CA TYR A 251 -27.02 -4.40 -14.15
C TYR A 251 -27.64 -5.79 -14.32
N GLU A 252 -27.15 -6.53 -15.31
CA GLU A 252 -27.36 -7.97 -15.47
C GLU A 252 -26.03 -8.71 -15.23
N ALA A 253 -26.09 -10.03 -15.05
CA ALA A 253 -24.90 -10.84 -14.81
C ALA A 253 -23.98 -10.94 -16.04
N GLU A 254 -24.55 -10.83 -17.24
CA GLU A 254 -23.90 -11.06 -18.53
C GLU A 254 -24.52 -10.15 -19.62
N GLY A 255 -24.07 -10.29 -20.87
CA GLY A 255 -24.60 -9.50 -21.99
C GLY A 255 -24.32 -7.99 -21.88
N GLN A 256 -25.14 -7.18 -22.57
CA GLN A 256 -24.90 -5.73 -22.70
C GLN A 256 -25.15 -4.93 -21.41
N ARG A 257 -25.87 -5.50 -20.44
CA ARG A 257 -26.05 -4.92 -19.11
C ARG A 257 -25.03 -5.44 -18.08
N SER A 258 -24.02 -6.21 -18.50
CA SER A 258 -22.94 -6.63 -17.61
C SER A 258 -22.09 -5.43 -17.13
N PRO A 259 -21.77 -5.35 -15.83
CA PRO A 259 -20.95 -4.28 -15.26
C PRO A 259 -19.48 -4.43 -15.70
N ASN A 260 -18.90 -3.35 -16.18
CA ASN A 260 -17.52 -3.27 -16.65
C ASN A 260 -16.85 -2.02 -16.06
N THR A 261 -15.60 -2.16 -15.61
CA THR A 261 -14.86 -1.13 -14.89
C THR A 261 -13.78 -0.53 -15.78
N LEU A 262 -13.74 0.81 -15.85
CA LEU A 262 -12.67 1.57 -16.51
C LEU A 262 -11.40 1.59 -15.66
N LEU A 263 -10.27 1.96 -16.27
CA LEU A 263 -8.98 2.12 -15.56
C LEU A 263 -9.02 3.15 -14.41
N CYS A 264 -10.00 4.07 -14.40
CA CYS A 264 -10.25 5.01 -13.31
C CYS A 264 -11.03 4.41 -12.12
N GLY A 265 -11.43 3.14 -12.18
CA GLY A 265 -12.22 2.45 -11.14
C GLY A 265 -13.74 2.60 -11.24
N HIS A 266 -14.25 3.52 -12.06
CA HIS A 266 -15.68 3.69 -12.27
C HIS A 266 -16.27 2.58 -13.15
N SER A 267 -17.47 2.13 -12.80
CA SER A 267 -18.13 0.99 -13.45
C SER A 267 -19.41 1.41 -14.17
N PHE A 268 -19.61 0.87 -15.38
CA PHE A 268 -20.73 1.14 -16.28
C PHE A 268 -21.12 -0.16 -16.98
N CYS A 269 -22.30 -0.25 -17.60
CA CYS A 269 -22.64 -1.45 -18.36
C CYS A 269 -21.91 -1.46 -19.71
N LEU A 270 -21.62 -2.67 -20.22
CA LEU A 270 -20.89 -2.87 -21.49
C LEU A 270 -21.49 -2.03 -22.62
N GLY A 271 -22.81 -2.06 -22.80
CA GLY A 271 -23.49 -1.31 -23.87
C GLY A 271 -23.44 0.20 -23.70
N CYS A 272 -23.19 0.72 -22.50
CA CYS A 272 -22.90 2.14 -22.29
C CYS A 272 -21.45 2.46 -22.69
N LEU A 273 -20.47 1.65 -22.30
CA LEU A 273 -19.07 1.84 -22.69
C LEU A 273 -18.86 1.75 -24.21
N GLU A 274 -19.52 0.80 -24.86
CA GLU A 274 -19.49 0.68 -26.33
C GLU A 274 -20.12 1.91 -27.02
N ARG A 275 -21.28 2.38 -26.54
CA ARG A 275 -21.92 3.59 -27.09
C ARG A 275 -21.10 4.86 -26.84
N LEU A 276 -20.42 4.97 -25.69
CA LEU A 276 -19.52 6.09 -25.39
C LEU A 276 -18.28 6.08 -26.29
N LEU A 277 -17.66 4.91 -26.52
CA LEU A 277 -16.53 4.77 -27.44
C LEU A 277 -16.91 5.09 -28.90
N LEU A 278 -18.15 4.81 -29.30
CA LEU A 278 -18.65 5.13 -30.64
C LEU A 278 -19.04 6.61 -30.83
N LYS A 279 -19.28 7.36 -29.74
CA LYS A 279 -19.73 8.76 -29.76
C LYS A 279 -18.65 9.79 -29.38
N GLY A 280 -17.45 9.35 -29.00
CA GLY A 280 -16.38 10.26 -28.57
C GLY A 280 -15.94 11.23 -29.66
N GLU A 281 -15.77 12.52 -29.29
CA GLU A 281 -15.38 13.60 -30.20
C GLU A 281 -13.98 13.40 -30.85
N GLY A 282 -13.17 12.47 -30.32
CA GLY A 282 -11.89 12.03 -30.90
C GLY A 282 -11.97 10.74 -31.73
N GLY A 283 -13.17 10.27 -32.08
CA GLY A 283 -13.38 9.00 -32.78
C GLY A 283 -13.15 7.76 -31.90
N ARG A 284 -13.06 6.58 -32.55
CA ARG A 284 -13.04 5.23 -31.93
C ARG A 284 -11.81 4.92 -31.04
N HIS A 285 -10.97 5.92 -30.77
CA HIS A 285 -9.69 5.78 -30.05
C HIS A 285 -9.66 6.49 -28.69
N LYS A 286 -10.76 7.13 -28.28
CA LYS A 286 -10.84 7.93 -27.05
C LYS A 286 -12.19 7.73 -26.33
N LEU A 287 -12.13 7.41 -25.04
CA LEU A 287 -13.30 7.33 -24.16
C LEU A 287 -13.07 8.22 -22.93
N THR A 288 -14.03 9.08 -22.62
CA THR A 288 -14.02 9.92 -21.41
C THR A 288 -14.98 9.35 -20.38
N CYS A 289 -14.52 9.15 -19.14
CA CYS A 289 -15.33 8.60 -18.06
C CYS A 289 -16.41 9.60 -17.60
N PRO A 290 -17.72 9.29 -17.68
CA PRO A 290 -18.79 10.20 -17.26
C PRO A 290 -18.73 10.67 -15.81
N THR A 291 -18.17 9.88 -14.89
CA THR A 291 -18.17 10.20 -13.45
C THR A 291 -17.00 11.09 -12.98
N CYS A 292 -15.80 10.93 -13.56
CA CYS A 292 -14.59 11.62 -13.11
C CYS A 292 -13.86 12.39 -14.22
N THR A 293 -14.47 12.51 -15.41
CA THR A 293 -13.93 13.15 -16.62
C THR A 293 -12.57 12.65 -17.11
N GLN A 294 -11.99 11.61 -16.49
CA GLN A 294 -10.72 11.02 -16.90
C GLN A 294 -10.81 10.41 -18.31
N GLU A 295 -9.80 10.70 -19.13
CA GLU A 295 -9.67 10.18 -20.48
C GLU A 295 -8.96 8.81 -20.50
N HIS A 296 -9.42 7.94 -21.39
CA HIS A 296 -8.88 6.62 -21.63
C HIS A 296 -8.65 6.42 -23.14
N SER A 297 -7.39 6.26 -23.53
CA SER A 297 -7.00 5.96 -24.91
C SER A 297 -7.28 4.48 -25.24
N VAL A 298 -7.69 4.23 -26.48
CA VAL A 298 -7.81 2.88 -27.06
C VAL A 298 -6.75 2.73 -28.14
N ASP A 299 -6.19 1.54 -28.27
CA ASP A 299 -5.20 1.22 -29.28
C ASP A 299 -5.73 1.48 -30.71
N ALA A 300 -4.83 1.85 -31.64
CA ALA A 300 -5.20 2.06 -33.05
C ALA A 300 -5.80 0.79 -33.68
N THR A 301 -5.39 -0.38 -33.18
CA THR A 301 -5.87 -1.72 -33.54
C THR A 301 -7.21 -2.11 -32.91
N GLY A 302 -7.79 -1.29 -32.01
CA GLY A 302 -9.09 -1.55 -31.36
C GLY A 302 -9.20 -2.87 -30.60
N SER A 303 -8.08 -3.51 -30.30
CA SER A 303 -7.98 -4.87 -29.76
C SER A 303 -7.94 -4.88 -28.23
N SER A 304 -7.56 -3.75 -27.61
CA SER A 304 -7.49 -3.57 -26.17
C SER A 304 -8.50 -2.52 -25.70
N ARG A 305 -9.70 -2.96 -25.34
CA ARG A 305 -10.72 -2.09 -24.73
C ARG A 305 -10.23 -1.55 -23.38
N PRO A 306 -10.45 -0.26 -23.03
CA PRO A 306 -9.95 0.36 -21.79
C PRO A 306 -10.80 0.02 -20.55
N TRP A 307 -11.51 -1.12 -20.58
CA TRP A 307 -12.36 -1.61 -19.50
C TRP A 307 -12.29 -3.12 -19.37
N PHE A 308 -12.62 -3.62 -18.18
CA PHE A 308 -12.64 -5.05 -17.85
C PHE A 308 -13.95 -5.45 -17.14
N PRO A 309 -14.42 -6.70 -17.28
CA PRO A 309 -15.63 -7.17 -16.60
C PRO A 309 -15.50 -7.07 -15.08
N ASN A 310 -16.49 -6.45 -14.43
CA ASN A 310 -16.58 -6.41 -12.98
C ASN A 310 -17.32 -7.64 -12.46
N LEU A 311 -16.60 -8.75 -12.39
CA LEU A 311 -17.14 -10.05 -11.96
C LEU A 311 -17.75 -9.97 -10.55
N SER A 312 -17.22 -9.15 -9.65
CA SER A 312 -17.75 -8.97 -8.30
C SER A 312 -19.16 -8.35 -8.31
N VAL A 313 -19.38 -7.30 -9.11
CA VAL A 313 -20.72 -6.69 -9.26
C VAL A 313 -21.65 -7.64 -10.02
N ALA A 314 -21.18 -8.35 -11.05
CA ALA A 314 -22.00 -9.35 -11.77
C ALA A 314 -22.44 -10.54 -10.88
N GLN A 315 -21.56 -10.96 -9.95
CA GLN A 315 -21.88 -11.95 -8.92
C GLN A 315 -22.92 -11.39 -7.94
N LEU A 316 -22.74 -10.17 -7.42
CA LEU A 316 -23.73 -9.52 -6.55
C LEU A 316 -25.10 -9.39 -7.23
N VAL A 317 -25.13 -8.98 -8.50
CA VAL A 317 -26.36 -8.95 -9.31
C VAL A 317 -27.01 -10.34 -9.33
N THR A 318 -26.26 -11.41 -9.60
CA THR A 318 -26.88 -12.74 -9.65
C THR A 318 -27.35 -13.21 -8.27
N SER A 319 -26.60 -12.95 -7.21
CA SER A 319 -26.91 -13.38 -5.84
C SER A 319 -28.08 -12.63 -5.21
N VAL A 320 -28.37 -11.41 -5.67
CA VAL A 320 -29.31 -10.49 -5.01
C VAL A 320 -30.53 -10.16 -5.87
N LEU A 321 -30.39 -10.12 -7.19
CA LEU A 321 -31.48 -9.75 -8.12
C LEU A 321 -32.09 -10.96 -8.85
N SER A 322 -31.33 -12.04 -9.07
CA SER A 322 -31.85 -13.21 -9.81
C SER A 322 -32.49 -14.26 -8.90
N LYS A 323 -33.83 -14.18 -8.74
CA LYS A 323 -34.63 -15.14 -7.96
C LYS A 323 -34.34 -16.61 -8.34
N ALA A 324 -34.05 -16.87 -9.61
CA ALA A 324 -33.77 -18.21 -10.14
C ALA A 324 -32.49 -18.87 -9.58
N LYS A 325 -31.50 -18.11 -9.09
CA LYS A 325 -30.23 -18.69 -8.57
C LYS A 325 -30.23 -18.99 -7.07
N HIS A 326 -31.32 -18.71 -6.36
CA HIS A 326 -31.51 -19.22 -4.99
C HIS A 326 -31.67 -20.75 -4.95
N PHE A 327 -32.05 -21.39 -6.05
CA PHE A 327 -32.13 -22.85 -6.15
C PHE A 327 -30.78 -23.48 -6.49
N CYS A 328 -30.51 -24.66 -5.93
CA CYS A 328 -29.37 -25.51 -6.30
C CYS A 328 -29.56 -26.06 -7.72
N PRO A 329 -28.54 -25.99 -8.61
CA PRO A 329 -28.71 -26.44 -9.99
C PRO A 329 -28.80 -27.97 -10.13
N ILE A 330 -28.25 -28.71 -9.16
CA ILE A 330 -28.25 -30.18 -9.14
C ILE A 330 -29.55 -30.72 -8.53
N HIS A 331 -29.95 -30.17 -7.37
CA HIS A 331 -31.04 -30.72 -6.55
C HIS A 331 -32.35 -29.91 -6.61
N GLN A 332 -32.37 -28.76 -7.29
CA GLN A 332 -33.53 -27.87 -7.44
C GLN A 332 -34.18 -27.39 -6.11
N HIS A 333 -33.47 -27.49 -4.99
CA HIS A 333 -33.88 -26.98 -3.68
C HIS A 333 -33.20 -25.65 -3.32
N ASP A 334 -33.86 -24.84 -2.50
CA ASP A 334 -33.31 -23.58 -1.99
C ASP A 334 -31.94 -23.74 -1.32
N ARG A 335 -31.04 -22.80 -1.60
CA ARG A 335 -29.70 -22.70 -1.01
C ARG A 335 -29.72 -21.98 0.33
N ASN A 336 -30.54 -22.48 1.25
CA ASN A 336 -30.77 -21.88 2.57
C ASN A 336 -29.68 -22.21 3.61
N TYR A 337 -28.61 -22.90 3.23
CA TYR A 337 -27.47 -23.22 4.09
C TYR A 337 -26.21 -22.48 3.60
N TYR A 338 -25.40 -22.00 4.54
CA TYR A 338 -24.08 -21.43 4.27
C TYR A 338 -22.99 -22.42 4.69
N CYS A 339 -22.11 -22.78 3.77
CA CYS A 339 -20.93 -23.58 4.07
C CYS A 339 -19.76 -22.67 4.50
N PHE A 340 -19.29 -22.81 5.73
CA PHE A 340 -18.19 -22.01 6.26
C PHE A 340 -16.82 -22.36 5.69
N ARG A 341 -16.64 -23.58 5.16
CA ARG A 341 -15.39 -24.02 4.53
C ARG A 341 -15.23 -23.39 3.13
N ASP A 342 -16.25 -23.54 2.30
CA ASP A 342 -16.22 -23.12 0.89
C ASP A 342 -16.83 -21.72 0.68
N LYS A 343 -17.24 -21.07 1.77
CA LYS A 343 -17.79 -19.70 1.86
C LYS A 343 -18.94 -19.42 0.88
N THR A 344 -19.77 -20.43 0.60
CA THR A 344 -20.83 -20.42 -0.43
C THR A 344 -22.19 -20.86 0.10
N LEU A 345 -23.25 -20.54 -0.64
CA LEU A 345 -24.63 -20.96 -0.35
C LEU A 345 -24.97 -22.29 -1.04
N VAL A 346 -25.49 -23.23 -0.27
CA VAL A 346 -25.77 -24.62 -0.66
C VAL A 346 -27.17 -25.03 -0.21
N CYS A 347 -27.79 -26.01 -0.89
CA CYS A 347 -29.03 -26.60 -0.42
C CYS A 347 -28.79 -27.73 0.60
N ILE A 348 -29.86 -28.20 1.22
CA ILE A 348 -29.81 -29.28 2.23
C ILE A 348 -29.10 -30.55 1.70
N TYR A 349 -29.43 -31.01 0.49
CA TYR A 349 -28.80 -32.20 -0.10
C TYR A 349 -27.30 -32.01 -0.34
N CYS A 350 -26.88 -30.85 -0.84
CA CYS A 350 -25.45 -30.52 -0.97
C CYS A 350 -24.70 -30.55 0.38
N ALA A 351 -25.35 -30.09 1.46
CA ALA A 351 -24.76 -30.01 2.81
C ALA A 351 -24.65 -31.37 3.52
N TYR A 352 -25.59 -32.29 3.32
CA TYR A 352 -25.64 -33.58 4.04
C TYR A 352 -25.20 -34.79 3.21
N HIS A 353 -25.36 -34.76 1.89
CA HIS A 353 -25.14 -35.92 1.01
C HIS A 353 -24.31 -35.62 -0.25
N GLY A 354 -24.15 -34.36 -0.62
CA GLY A 354 -23.35 -33.93 -1.76
C GLY A 354 -21.92 -33.51 -1.39
N GLU A 355 -21.30 -32.68 -2.23
CA GLU A 355 -19.89 -32.29 -2.15
C GLU A 355 -19.49 -31.53 -0.87
N HIS A 356 -20.45 -31.02 -0.09
CA HIS A 356 -20.21 -30.35 1.19
C HIS A 356 -20.53 -31.23 2.41
N ALA A 357 -20.78 -32.53 2.22
CA ALA A 357 -21.00 -33.48 3.31
C ALA A 357 -19.81 -33.50 4.28
N GLY A 358 -20.09 -33.28 5.57
CA GLY A 358 -19.07 -33.17 6.60
C GLY A 358 -18.38 -31.80 6.70
N HIS A 359 -18.74 -30.81 5.88
CA HIS A 359 -18.32 -29.43 6.10
C HIS A 359 -19.19 -28.76 7.17
N HIS A 360 -18.67 -27.73 7.84
CA HIS A 360 -19.50 -26.92 8.73
C HIS A 360 -20.49 -26.08 7.91
N CYS A 361 -21.76 -26.49 7.94
CA CYS A 361 -22.88 -25.83 7.27
C CYS A 361 -23.94 -25.45 8.30
N GLN A 362 -24.49 -24.25 8.22
CA GLN A 362 -25.59 -23.77 9.07
C GLN A 362 -26.67 -23.09 8.21
N LEU A 363 -27.87 -22.88 8.75
CA LEU A 363 -28.88 -22.08 8.05
C LEU A 363 -28.39 -20.63 7.89
N VAL A 364 -28.73 -19.99 6.77
CA VAL A 364 -28.29 -18.60 6.47
C VAL A 364 -28.62 -17.63 7.60
N ASN A 365 -29.79 -17.78 8.23
CA ASN A 365 -30.21 -16.91 9.34
C ASN A 365 -29.34 -17.04 10.59
N GLU A 366 -28.78 -18.23 10.85
CA GLU A 366 -27.86 -18.51 11.96
C GLU A 366 -26.45 -18.05 11.61
N ALA A 367 -25.97 -18.42 10.41
CA ALA A 367 -24.64 -18.07 9.92
C ALA A 367 -24.41 -16.56 9.76
N LYS A 368 -25.49 -15.79 9.49
CA LYS A 368 -25.46 -14.35 9.21
C LYS A 368 -24.68 -13.53 10.23
N GLN A 369 -24.79 -13.84 11.52
CA GLN A 369 -24.07 -13.08 12.55
C GLN A 369 -22.61 -13.50 12.63
N THR A 370 -22.31 -14.80 12.61
CA THR A 370 -20.93 -15.33 12.57
C THR A 370 -20.15 -14.76 11.39
N VAL A 371 -20.71 -14.75 10.18
CA VAL A 371 -20.06 -14.21 8.97
C VAL A 371 -19.88 -12.69 9.07
N ARG A 372 -20.83 -11.95 9.66
CA ARG A 372 -20.64 -10.51 9.93
C ARG A 372 -19.49 -10.24 10.88
N ASP A 373 -19.28 -11.11 11.86
CA ASP A 373 -18.24 -10.97 12.86
C ASP A 373 -16.86 -11.42 12.33
N GLU A 374 -16.79 -12.43 11.46
CA GLU A 374 -15.60 -12.74 10.64
C GLU A 374 -15.19 -11.55 9.74
N LEU A 375 -16.15 -10.86 9.14
CA LEU A 375 -15.88 -9.72 8.24
C LEU A 375 -15.60 -8.40 9.00
N ARG A 376 -16.01 -8.29 10.27
CA ARG A 376 -15.82 -7.10 11.11
C ARG A 376 -14.36 -6.61 11.16
N PRO A 377 -13.33 -7.43 11.47
CA PRO A 377 -11.94 -6.97 11.49
C PRO A 377 -11.43 -6.50 10.12
N LEU A 378 -11.84 -7.14 9.02
CA LEU A 378 -11.49 -6.70 7.66
C LEU A 378 -12.09 -5.33 7.34
N ARG A 379 -13.37 -5.12 7.70
CA ARG A 379 -14.05 -3.82 7.55
C ARG A 379 -13.37 -2.73 8.39
N MET A 380 -13.08 -2.99 9.66
CA MET A 380 -12.39 -2.03 10.53
C MET A 380 -10.99 -1.68 10.00
N ARG A 381 -10.24 -2.66 9.47
CA ARG A 381 -8.93 -2.43 8.85
C ARG A 381 -9.04 -1.57 7.60
N ALA A 382 -10.04 -1.82 6.75
CA ALA A 382 -10.30 -1.01 5.56
C ALA A 382 -10.67 0.43 5.92
N GLN A 383 -11.57 0.62 6.90
CA GLN A 383 -11.96 1.94 7.40
C GLN A 383 -10.78 2.70 8.03
N GLY A 384 -9.91 2.01 8.78
CA GLY A 384 -8.68 2.60 9.34
C GLY A 384 -7.74 3.11 8.25
N ARG A 385 -7.53 2.33 7.18
CA ARG A 385 -6.70 2.75 6.02
C ARG A 385 -7.30 3.94 5.28
N VAL A 386 -8.62 4.03 5.14
CA VAL A 386 -9.29 5.20 4.55
C VAL A 386 -9.07 6.44 5.41
N ALA A 387 -9.36 6.37 6.70
CA ALA A 387 -9.17 7.50 7.63
C ALA A 387 -7.69 7.94 7.76
N GLU A 388 -6.74 7.02 7.59
CA GLU A 388 -5.31 7.36 7.53
C GLU A 388 -4.92 8.04 6.21
N ALA A 389 -5.43 7.56 5.07
CA ALA A 389 -5.21 8.20 3.78
C ALA A 389 -5.80 9.62 3.74
N GLU A 390 -7.01 9.81 4.26
CA GLU A 390 -7.66 11.12 4.41
C GLU A 390 -6.82 12.07 5.29
N ARG A 391 -6.35 11.60 6.45
CA ARG A 391 -5.47 12.39 7.32
C ARG A 391 -4.16 12.78 6.65
N ARG A 392 -3.56 11.87 5.86
CA ARG A 392 -2.33 12.15 5.09
C ARG A 392 -2.57 13.17 3.98
N LEU A 393 -3.71 13.10 3.29
CA LEU A 393 -4.09 14.09 2.28
C LEU A 393 -4.28 15.47 2.90
N GLN A 394 -4.91 15.56 4.07
CA GLN A 394 -5.05 16.83 4.80
C GLN A 394 -3.68 17.40 5.18
N LEU A 395 -2.80 16.61 5.80
CA LEU A 395 -1.45 17.04 6.15
C LEU A 395 -0.65 17.56 4.94
N MET A 396 -0.71 16.85 3.81
CA MET A 396 -0.05 17.31 2.58
C MET A 396 -0.65 18.60 2.01
N SER A 397 -1.96 18.84 2.20
CA SER A 397 -2.62 20.09 1.84
C SER A 397 -2.13 21.24 2.71
N ASP A 398 -2.08 21.03 4.04
CA ASP A 398 -1.65 22.03 5.02
C ASP A 398 -0.16 22.39 4.83
N GLU A 399 0.70 21.40 4.61
CA GLU A 399 2.12 21.59 4.26
C GLU A 399 2.27 22.37 2.93
N GLY A 400 1.48 22.05 1.91
CA GLY A 400 1.48 22.75 0.63
C GLY A 400 1.09 24.23 0.77
N GLU A 401 0.10 24.54 1.61
CA GLU A 401 -0.31 25.92 1.92
C GLU A 401 0.76 26.66 2.73
N ALA A 402 1.40 26.01 3.70
CA ALA A 402 2.50 26.59 4.47
C ALA A 402 3.69 26.97 3.57
N VAL A 403 4.12 26.06 2.68
CA VAL A 403 5.20 26.32 1.70
C VAL A 403 4.82 27.45 0.73
N ARG A 404 3.58 27.46 0.22
CA ARG A 404 3.05 28.53 -0.64
C ARG A 404 3.11 29.89 0.07
N THR A 405 2.69 29.94 1.33
CA THR A 405 2.68 31.16 2.14
C THR A 405 4.10 31.63 2.46
N GLN A 406 5.01 30.71 2.80
CA GLN A 406 6.42 31.02 3.01
C GLN A 406 7.07 31.60 1.74
N GLY A 407 6.76 31.06 0.56
CA GLY A 407 7.21 31.59 -0.73
C GLY A 407 6.75 33.03 -0.97
N LEU A 408 5.46 33.32 -0.73
CA LEU A 408 4.91 34.67 -0.86
C LEU A 408 5.53 35.67 0.11
N THR A 409 5.73 35.30 1.39
CA THR A 409 6.38 36.18 2.37
C THR A 409 7.87 36.40 2.04
N SER A 410 8.55 35.37 1.52
CA SER A 410 9.95 35.48 1.08
C SER A 410 10.09 36.43 -0.11
N ALA A 411 9.19 36.36 -1.10
CA ALA A 411 9.16 37.29 -2.22
C ALA A 411 8.97 38.75 -1.76
N LYS A 412 7.99 38.99 -0.87
CA LYS A 412 7.75 40.33 -0.29
C LYS A 412 8.96 40.89 0.46
N MET A 413 9.64 40.07 1.27
CA MET A 413 10.84 40.51 2.00
C MET A 413 11.97 40.95 1.03
N VAL A 414 12.09 40.28 -0.12
CA VAL A 414 13.06 40.69 -1.17
C VAL A 414 12.63 42.01 -1.82
N GLU A 415 11.36 42.15 -2.22
CA GLU A 415 10.83 43.39 -2.80
C GLU A 415 11.00 44.60 -1.87
N GLU A 416 10.64 44.45 -0.58
CA GLU A 416 10.79 45.49 0.44
C GLU A 416 12.26 45.87 0.68
N TYR A 417 13.17 44.88 0.70
CA TYR A 417 14.60 45.12 0.86
C TYR A 417 15.19 45.93 -0.31
N PHE A 418 14.88 45.55 -1.56
CA PHE A 418 15.36 46.27 -2.74
C PHE A 418 14.71 47.66 -2.87
N ALA A 419 13.43 47.82 -2.53
CA ALA A 419 12.79 49.13 -2.46
C ALA A 419 13.47 50.06 -1.43
N GLY A 420 13.90 49.53 -0.29
CA GLY A 420 14.69 50.25 0.71
C GLY A 420 16.06 50.71 0.18
N LEU A 421 16.77 49.84 -0.55
CA LEU A 421 18.04 50.19 -1.20
C LEU A 421 17.85 51.28 -2.27
N GLU A 422 16.83 51.17 -3.12
CA GLU A 422 16.51 52.21 -4.11
C GLU A 422 16.22 53.56 -3.45
N ALA A 423 15.42 53.58 -2.38
CA ALA A 423 15.10 54.81 -1.65
C ALA A 423 16.36 55.46 -1.04
N ALA A 424 17.27 54.66 -0.48
CA ALA A 424 18.54 55.12 0.06
C ALA A 424 19.45 55.72 -1.04
N LEU A 425 19.60 55.04 -2.17
CA LEU A 425 20.40 55.52 -3.32
C LEU A 425 19.83 56.81 -3.92
N ARG A 426 18.50 56.91 -4.09
CA ARG A 426 17.82 58.14 -4.54
C ARG A 426 18.09 59.30 -3.58
N LYS A 427 17.95 59.08 -2.27
CA LYS A 427 18.24 60.10 -1.24
C LYS A 427 19.70 60.57 -1.27
N GLN A 428 20.67 59.67 -1.44
CA GLN A 428 22.08 60.03 -1.52
C GLN A 428 22.40 60.83 -2.79
N ARG A 429 21.84 60.43 -3.94
CA ARG A 429 21.94 61.20 -5.19
C ARG A 429 21.41 62.62 -5.02
N ASP A 430 20.25 62.78 -4.41
CA ASP A 430 19.58 64.08 -4.27
C ASP A 430 20.33 65.02 -3.31
N LEU A 431 21.00 64.47 -2.28
CA LEU A 431 21.94 65.21 -1.43
C LEU A 431 23.15 65.70 -2.23
N LEU A 432 23.83 64.82 -2.97
CA LEU A 432 25.00 65.19 -3.78
C LEU A 432 24.67 66.25 -4.85
N LEU A 433 23.50 66.13 -5.49
CA LEU A 433 23.02 67.14 -6.44
C LEU A 433 22.79 68.49 -5.74
N LYS A 434 22.21 68.49 -4.54
CA LYS A 434 22.02 69.72 -3.76
C LYS A 434 23.34 70.38 -3.38
N ASP A 435 24.33 69.60 -2.95
CA ASP A 435 25.66 70.10 -2.59
C ASP A 435 26.39 70.71 -3.80
N ILE A 436 26.26 70.10 -4.99
CA ILE A 436 26.77 70.68 -6.24
C ILE A 436 26.09 72.03 -6.53
N HIS A 437 24.76 72.12 -6.43
CA HIS A 437 24.03 73.37 -6.69
C HIS A 437 24.41 74.49 -5.70
N THR A 438 24.56 74.18 -4.41
CA THR A 438 24.97 75.18 -3.41
C THR A 438 26.40 75.65 -3.63
N HIS A 439 27.33 74.73 -3.93
CA HIS A 439 28.72 75.09 -4.23
C HIS A 439 28.84 75.93 -5.51
N THR A 440 28.14 75.55 -6.58
CA THR A 440 28.14 76.27 -7.86
C THR A 440 27.53 77.67 -7.70
N GLY A 441 26.44 77.81 -6.95
CA GLY A 441 25.84 79.12 -6.64
C GLY A 441 26.75 80.01 -5.78
N SER A 442 27.48 79.43 -4.82
CA SER A 442 28.46 80.17 -4.01
C SER A 442 29.65 80.64 -4.84
N LEU A 443 30.16 79.83 -5.76
CA LEU A 443 31.20 80.22 -6.71
C LEU A 443 30.74 81.35 -7.63
N HIS A 444 29.53 81.25 -8.19
CA HIS A 444 28.95 82.30 -9.04
C HIS A 444 28.86 83.64 -8.30
N SER A 445 28.30 83.63 -7.09
CA SER A 445 28.20 84.83 -6.24
C SER A 445 29.56 85.43 -5.89
N SER A 446 30.57 84.58 -5.65
CA SER A 446 31.96 85.03 -5.39
C SER A 446 32.63 85.64 -6.63
N ILE A 447 32.32 85.16 -7.84
CA ILE A 447 32.82 85.76 -9.09
C ILE A 447 32.12 87.11 -9.33
N GLU A 448 30.80 87.19 -9.15
CA GLU A 448 30.04 88.44 -9.28
C GLU A 448 30.47 89.53 -8.29
N THR A 449 30.98 89.16 -7.12
CA THR A 449 31.55 90.13 -6.15
C THR A 449 32.98 90.55 -6.47
N GLN A 450 33.74 89.76 -7.23
CA GLN A 450 35.07 90.14 -7.72
C GLN A 450 35.03 90.98 -9.02
N MET A 451 33.89 90.98 -9.72
CA MET A 451 33.67 91.77 -10.93
C MET A 451 33.05 93.17 -10.69
N LYS A 452 32.82 93.55 -9.42
CA LYS A 452 32.27 94.85 -8.99
C LYS A 452 33.30 95.63 -8.21
#